data_AF-A0A3D0P3E1-F1
#
_entry.id   AF-A0A3D0P3E1-F1
#
_cell.length_a   1.000
_cell.length_b   1.000
_cell.length_c   1.000
_cell.angle_alpha   90.00
_cell.angle_beta   90.00
_cell.angle_gamma   90.00
#
_symmetry.space_group_name_H-M   'P 1'
#
loop_
_entity.id
_entity.type
_entity.pdbx_description
1 polymer ?
#
loop_
_entity_poly.entity_id
_entity_poly.type
_entity_poly.pdbx_seq_one_letter_code
_entity_poly.pdbx_strand_id
1 'polypeptide(L)'
;TIFFASYEYDYIFDSTITDTYIPIATNPAFPLPTPNSGEIITDFGSQLGRFIDGSDTPRKQHRFTARGDHNFNANHSITVSYQYGKTNDLRQFNGGNRLAESLIGRRTETQAINGTYNWVVSSKAVNQFRFQ
;
A
#
# COMPACT_ATOMS: atom_id res chain seq x y z
N THR A 1 -34.06 -2.70 7.24
CA THR A 1 -32.63 -3.05 7.06
C THR A 1 -31.99 -2.01 6.18
N ILE A 2 -30.80 -1.54 6.54
CA ILE A 2 -30.00 -0.65 5.70
C ILE A 2 -28.68 -1.36 5.44
N PHE A 3 -28.23 -1.33 4.19
CA PHE A 3 -26.95 -1.87 3.79
C PHE A 3 -26.22 -0.84 2.94
N PHE A 4 -24.93 -0.70 3.20
CA PHE A 4 -24.04 0.16 2.46
C PHE A 4 -22.78 -0.61 2.11
N ALA A 5 -22.31 -0.46 0.89
CA ALA A 5 -20.99 -0.90 0.49
C ALA A 5 -20.35 0.13 -0.44
N SER A 6 -19.04 0.28 -0.33
CA SER A 6 -18.24 1.07 -1.24
C SER A 6 -16.96 0.33 -1.60
N TYR A 7 -16.52 0.58 -2.83
CA TYR A 7 -15.23 0.14 -3.34
C TYR A 7 -14.56 1.33 -4.02
N GLU A 8 -13.29 1.53 -3.72
CA GLU A 8 -12.45 2.57 -4.28
C GLU A 8 -11.16 1.93 -4.79
N TYR A 9 -10.78 2.33 -6.01
CA TYR A 9 -9.51 1.97 -6.62
C TYR A 9 -8.76 3.24 -6.99
N ASP A 10 -7.61 3.45 -6.36
CA ASP A 10 -6.72 4.54 -6.69
C ASP A 10 -5.50 4.01 -7.44
N TYR A 11 -5.21 4.68 -8.55
CA TYR A 11 -4.00 4.48 -9.32
C TYR A 11 -3.29 5.81 -9.48
N ILE A 12 -2.07 5.91 -8.94
CA ILE A 12 -1.19 7.05 -9.21
C ILE A 12 -0.03 6.51 -10.03
N PHE A 13 0.04 6.97 -11.27
CA PHE A 13 1.19 6.71 -12.12
C PHE A 13 2.40 7.43 -11.56
N ASP A 14 3.51 6.71 -11.47
CA ASP A 14 4.81 7.26 -11.11
C ASP A 14 5.89 6.40 -11.77
N SER A 15 7.08 6.99 -11.92
CA SER A 15 8.22 6.34 -12.54
C SER A 15 9.50 6.70 -11.81
N THR A 16 10.51 5.84 -11.92
CA THR A 16 11.79 6.01 -11.27
C THR A 16 12.90 5.75 -12.27
N ILE A 17 13.91 6.62 -12.27
CA ILE A 17 15.08 6.49 -13.12
C ILE A 17 16.24 6.04 -12.25
N THR A 18 16.83 4.90 -12.61
CA THR A 18 18.13 4.46 -12.12
C THR A 18 19.18 5.06 -13.04
N ASP A 19 19.90 6.07 -12.57
CA ASP A 19 21.00 6.71 -13.29
C ASP A 19 22.28 6.56 -12.47
N THR A 20 23.17 5.68 -12.93
CA THR A 20 24.36 5.30 -12.15
C THR A 20 25.53 4.92 -13.04
N TYR A 21 26.73 4.96 -12.46
CA TYR A 21 27.96 4.50 -13.10
C TYR A 21 28.30 3.10 -12.61
N ILE A 22 28.46 2.17 -13.54
CA ILE A 22 28.81 0.78 -13.26
C ILE A 22 30.12 0.40 -13.94
N PRO A 23 30.93 -0.51 -13.36
CA PRO A 23 32.16 -0.98 -13.99
C PRO A 23 31.90 -1.61 -15.36
N ILE A 24 32.74 -1.25 -16.34
CA ILE A 24 32.71 -1.90 -17.67
C ILE A 24 33.26 -3.33 -17.55
N ALA A 25 34.26 -3.53 -16.69
CA ALA A 25 34.77 -4.86 -16.38
C ALA A 25 33.71 -5.68 -15.64
N THR A 26 33.33 -6.83 -16.20
CA THR A 26 32.31 -7.71 -15.63
C THR A 26 32.94 -8.78 -14.74
N ASN A 27 32.26 -9.10 -13.64
CA ASN A 27 32.60 -10.23 -12.79
C ASN A 27 31.48 -11.27 -12.86
N PRO A 28 31.73 -12.50 -13.35
CA PRO A 28 30.70 -13.54 -13.44
C PRO A 28 30.04 -13.91 -12.10
N ALA A 29 30.72 -13.69 -10.96
CA ALA A 29 30.15 -13.93 -9.64
C ALA A 29 29.16 -12.84 -9.20
N PHE A 30 29.24 -11.64 -9.79
CA PHE A 30 28.39 -10.49 -9.51
C PHE A 30 28.00 -9.81 -10.83
N PRO A 31 27.08 -10.42 -11.61
CA PRO A 31 26.67 -9.86 -12.88
C PRO A 31 25.93 -8.53 -12.65
N LEU A 32 26.46 -7.47 -13.24
CA LEU A 32 25.82 -6.17 -13.32
C LEU A 32 25.21 -5.99 -14.72
N PRO A 33 24.17 -5.14 -14.87
CA PRO A 33 23.67 -4.77 -16.19
C PRO A 33 24.78 -4.14 -17.04
N THR A 34 24.64 -4.16 -18.36
CA THR A 34 25.62 -3.50 -19.25
C THR A 34 25.32 -2.00 -19.32
N PRO A 35 26.33 -1.12 -19.27
CA PRO A 35 26.14 0.30 -19.58
C PRO A 35 25.37 0.48 -20.90
N ASN A 36 24.37 1.36 -20.88
CA ASN A 36 23.51 1.61 -22.03
C ASN A 36 23.59 3.07 -22.52
N SER A 37 24.49 3.85 -21.93
CA SER A 37 24.90 5.16 -22.41
C SER A 37 26.33 5.08 -22.98
N GLY A 38 26.65 5.95 -23.94
CA GLY A 38 28.00 6.09 -24.50
C GLY A 38 28.98 6.84 -23.59
N GLU A 39 28.53 7.28 -22.42
CA GLU A 39 29.34 8.04 -21.45
C GLU A 39 30.22 7.09 -20.63
N ILE A 40 31.54 7.32 -20.70
CA ILE A 40 32.56 6.53 -20.00
C ILE A 40 33.45 7.47 -19.20
N ILE A 41 33.68 7.14 -17.92
CA ILE A 41 34.62 7.84 -17.05
C ILE A 41 35.85 6.97 -16.83
N THR A 42 37.03 7.56 -17.00
CA THR A 42 38.35 6.91 -16.86
C THR A 42 39.16 7.39 -15.66
N ASP A 43 38.65 8.36 -14.90
CA ASP A 43 39.38 9.03 -13.80
C ASP A 43 39.53 8.15 -12.56
N PHE A 44 38.80 7.04 -12.51
CA PHE A 44 38.89 6.02 -11.47
C PHE A 44 39.81 4.89 -11.94
N GLY A 45 40.43 4.15 -11.01
CA GLY A 45 41.30 2.99 -11.33
C GLY A 45 40.64 1.87 -12.15
N SER A 46 39.35 2.00 -12.45
CA SER A 46 38.58 1.18 -13.39
C SER A 46 37.68 2.06 -14.25
N GLN A 47 37.53 1.71 -15.53
CA GLN A 47 36.59 2.39 -16.42
C GLN A 47 35.14 2.13 -15.97
N LEU A 48 34.36 3.19 -15.83
CA LEU A 48 32.94 3.12 -15.50
C LEU A 48 32.11 3.60 -16.68
N GLY A 49 31.07 2.84 -17.03
CA GLY A 49 30.07 3.23 -18.02
C GLY A 49 28.76 3.63 -17.36
N ARG A 50 28.05 4.58 -17.94
CA ARG A 50 26.76 5.03 -17.41
C ARG A 50 25.62 4.07 -17.80
N PHE A 51 24.79 3.74 -16.82
CA PHE A 51 23.59 2.93 -16.95
C PHE A 51 22.38 3.76 -16.52
N ILE A 52 21.43 3.92 -17.44
CA ILE A 52 20.19 4.68 -17.26
C ILE A 52 19.02 3.77 -17.56
N ASP A 53 18.21 3.45 -16.56
CA ASP A 53 17.01 2.62 -16.74
C ASP A 53 15.78 3.26 -16.07
N GLY A 54 14.69 3.34 -16.82
CA GLY A 54 13.42 3.88 -16.37
C GLY A 54 12.48 2.73 -16.02
N SER A 55 11.94 2.74 -14.79
CA SER A 55 10.99 1.74 -14.33
C SER A 55 9.72 2.39 -13.81
N ASP A 56 8.58 1.80 -14.16
CA ASP A 56 7.29 2.23 -13.62
C ASP A 56 7.18 1.84 -12.13
N THR A 57 6.90 2.81 -11.28
CA THR A 57 6.78 2.64 -9.83
C THR A 57 5.41 3.10 -9.32
N PRO A 58 4.30 2.62 -9.91
CA PRO A 58 2.98 3.15 -9.59
C PRO A 58 2.58 2.84 -8.15
N ARG A 59 1.70 3.68 -7.62
CA ARG A 59 0.96 3.40 -6.39
C ARG A 59 -0.43 2.90 -6.74
N LYS A 60 -0.76 1.70 -6.24
CA LYS A 60 -2.07 1.06 -6.39
C LYS A 60 -2.71 0.91 -5.01
N GLN A 61 -3.95 1.38 -4.85
CA GLN A 61 -4.70 1.22 -3.60
C GLN A 61 -6.10 0.69 -3.88
N HIS A 62 -6.50 -0.31 -3.12
CA HIS A 62 -7.85 -0.85 -3.07
C HIS A 62 -8.40 -0.61 -1.67
N ARG A 63 -9.62 -0.05 -1.59
CA ARG A 63 -10.37 0.07 -0.35
C ARG A 63 -11.76 -0.48 -0.57
N PHE A 64 -12.20 -1.34 0.32
CA PHE A 64 -13.57 -1.83 0.35
C PHE A 64 -14.12 -1.66 1.75
N THR A 65 -15.31 -1.08 1.85
CA THR A 65 -16.02 -0.99 3.12
C THR A 65 -17.45 -1.46 2.93
N ALA A 66 -17.95 -2.24 3.86
CA ALA A 66 -19.33 -2.68 3.89
C ALA A 66 -19.88 -2.53 5.30
N ARG A 67 -21.16 -2.16 5.39
CA ARG A 67 -21.88 -2.03 6.64
C ARG A 67 -23.33 -2.47 6.46
N GLY A 68 -23.79 -3.32 7.37
CA GLY A 68 -25.19 -3.69 7.49
C GLY A 68 -25.75 -3.25 8.83
N ASP A 69 -26.91 -2.61 8.81
CA ASP A 69 -27.70 -2.23 9.98
C ASP A 69 -29.08 -2.89 9.89
N HIS A 70 -29.45 -3.63 10.92
CA HIS A 70 -30.74 -4.31 10.98
C HIS A 70 -31.39 -4.10 12.35
N ASN A 71 -32.63 -3.61 12.33
CA ASN A 71 -33.49 -3.57 13.51
C ASN A 71 -34.43 -4.77 13.41
N PHE A 72 -34.29 -5.73 14.33
CA PHE A 72 -35.19 -6.89 14.40
C PHE A 72 -36.56 -6.48 14.94
N ASN A 73 -36.57 -5.57 15.92
CA ASN A 73 -37.75 -4.96 16.51
C ASN A 73 -37.34 -3.69 17.29
N ALA A 74 -38.26 -3.12 18.08
CA ALA A 74 -38.00 -1.93 18.89
C ALA A 74 -36.92 -2.13 19.98
N ASN A 75 -36.64 -3.37 20.37
CA ASN A 75 -35.74 -3.71 21.46
C ASN A 75 -34.39 -4.26 20.98
N HIS A 76 -34.28 -4.73 19.75
CA HIS A 76 -33.09 -5.43 19.26
C HIS A 76 -32.62 -4.87 17.93
N SER A 77 -31.36 -4.43 17.89
CA SER A 77 -30.69 -4.00 16.67
C SER A 77 -29.27 -4.51 16.59
N ILE A 78 -28.80 -4.73 15.37
CA ILE A 78 -27.44 -5.14 15.07
C ILE A 78 -26.83 -4.27 13.97
N THR A 79 -25.55 -4.00 14.14
CA THR A 79 -24.67 -3.38 13.16
C THR A 79 -23.49 -4.30 12.94
N VAL A 80 -23.15 -4.57 11.69
CA VAL A 80 -21.90 -5.25 11.32
C VAL A 80 -21.19 -4.42 10.27
N SER A 81 -19.89 -4.19 10.42
CA SER A 81 -19.08 -3.52 9.42
C SER A 81 -17.84 -4.35 9.09
N TYR A 82 -17.45 -4.32 7.82
CA TYR A 82 -16.23 -4.93 7.30
C TYR A 82 -15.42 -3.89 6.53
N GLN A 83 -14.11 -3.89 6.72
CA GLN A 83 -13.18 -3.03 6.01
C GLN A 83 -12.03 -3.86 5.48
N TYR A 84 -11.68 -3.61 4.23
CA TYR A 84 -10.53 -4.19 3.54
C TYR A 84 -9.72 -3.07 2.90
N GLY A 85 -8.41 -3.12 3.07
CA GLY A 85 -7.47 -2.18 2.48
C GLY A 85 -6.26 -2.92 1.96
N LYS A 86 -5.87 -2.63 0.71
CA LYS A 86 -4.64 -3.13 0.12
C LYS A 86 -3.93 -2.02 -0.61
N THR A 87 -2.66 -1.82 -0.28
CA THR A 87 -1.81 -0.81 -0.92
C THR A 87 -0.55 -1.49 -1.43
N ASN A 88 -0.18 -1.16 -2.66
CA ASN A 88 1.12 -1.48 -3.24
C ASN A 88 1.73 -0.17 -3.75
N ASP A 89 2.66 0.39 -2.98
CA ASP A 89 3.32 1.65 -3.28
C ASP A 89 4.79 1.39 -3.63
N LEU A 90 5.10 1.43 -4.93
CA LEU A 90 6.43 1.15 -5.45
C LEU A 90 7.29 2.41 -5.62
N ARG A 91 6.76 3.58 -5.28
CA ARG A 91 7.44 4.87 -5.50
C ARG A 91 8.75 4.96 -4.72
N GLN A 92 9.75 5.58 -5.35
CA GLN A 92 11.10 5.73 -4.79
C GLN A 92 11.14 6.63 -3.56
N PHE A 93 10.30 7.67 -3.52
CA PHE A 93 10.21 8.61 -2.40
C PHE A 93 8.76 8.79 -1.97
N ASN A 94 8.41 8.22 -0.82
CA ASN A 94 7.06 8.31 -0.27
C ASN A 94 6.78 9.61 0.51
N GLY A 95 7.70 10.58 0.51
CA GLY A 95 7.56 11.85 1.24
C GLY A 95 7.64 11.73 2.76
N GLY A 96 8.15 10.61 3.28
CA GLY A 96 8.39 10.40 4.71
C GLY A 96 9.67 11.08 5.22
N ASN A 97 9.74 11.33 6.52
CA ASN A 97 10.89 12.00 7.17
C ASN A 97 11.90 11.02 7.78
N ARG A 98 11.65 9.70 7.70
CA ARG A 98 12.50 8.66 8.30
C ARG A 98 13.16 7.77 7.25
N LEU A 99 14.39 7.32 7.50
CA LEU A 99 15.09 6.32 6.68
C LEU A 99 14.33 4.98 6.57
N ALA A 100 13.56 4.61 7.60
CA ALA A 100 12.67 3.45 7.53
C ALA A 100 11.49 3.65 6.56
N GLU A 101 11.10 4.90 6.30
CA GLU A 101 10.04 5.29 5.37
C GLU A 101 10.58 5.46 3.93
N SER A 102 11.91 5.52 3.75
CA SER A 102 12.58 5.43 2.45
C SER A 102 12.79 3.99 1.99
N LEU A 103 12.30 2.98 2.73
CA LEU A 103 12.26 1.61 2.23
C LEU A 103 11.32 1.52 1.03
N ILE A 104 11.93 1.26 -0.13
CA ILE A 104 11.30 1.17 -1.44
C ILE A 104 10.31 -0.02 -1.44
N GLY A 105 9.06 0.23 -1.83
CA GLY A 105 8.07 -0.84 -2.05
C GLY A 105 7.15 -1.16 -0.87
N ARG A 106 6.55 -0.15 -0.21
CA ARG A 106 5.61 -0.38 0.90
C ARG A 106 4.35 -1.10 0.40
N ARG A 107 4.18 -2.33 0.88
CA ARG A 107 3.00 -3.15 0.64
C ARG A 107 2.28 -3.38 1.96
N THR A 108 0.99 -3.11 1.99
CA THR A 108 0.16 -3.33 3.17
C THR A 108 -1.14 -4.00 2.77
N GLU A 109 -1.59 -4.94 3.58
CA GLU A 109 -2.90 -5.55 3.48
C GLU A 109 -3.52 -5.56 4.88
N THR A 110 -4.72 -5.00 4.99
CA THR A 110 -5.44 -4.83 6.26
C THR A 110 -6.87 -5.28 6.08
N GLN A 111 -7.37 -6.02 7.06
CA GLN A 111 -8.75 -6.49 7.11
C GLN A 111 -9.26 -6.26 8.52
N ALA A 112 -10.48 -5.77 8.65
CA ALA A 112 -11.11 -5.55 9.94
C ALA A 112 -12.60 -5.87 9.85
N ILE A 113 -13.13 -6.51 10.88
CA ILE A 113 -14.55 -6.76 11.05
C ILE A 113 -14.95 -6.27 12.43
N ASN A 114 -16.07 -5.56 12.51
CA ASN A 114 -16.64 -5.13 13.78
C ASN A 114 -18.13 -5.39 13.81
N GLY A 115 -18.63 -5.66 15.01
CA GLY A 115 -20.03 -5.94 15.27
C GLY A 115 -20.50 -5.22 16.51
N THR A 116 -21.72 -4.72 16.48
CA THR A 116 -22.40 -4.16 17.64
C THR A 116 -23.82 -4.66 17.69
N TYR A 117 -24.21 -5.20 18.84
CA TYR A 117 -25.59 -5.60 19.10
C TYR A 117 -26.12 -4.80 20.28
N ASN A 118 -27.29 -4.18 20.08
CA ASN A 118 -27.98 -3.41 21.11
C ASN A 118 -29.24 -4.13 21.53
N TRP A 119 -29.46 -4.18 22.84
CA TRP A 119 -30.67 -4.69 23.45
C TRP A 119 -31.25 -3.66 24.43
N VAL A 120 -32.43 -3.13 24.12
CA VAL A 120 -33.21 -2.25 25.00
C VAL A 120 -34.03 -3.13 25.93
N VAL A 121 -33.62 -3.20 27.19
CA VAL A 121 -34.32 -3.97 28.23
C VAL A 121 -35.54 -3.19 28.74
N SER A 122 -35.40 -1.87 28.88
CA SER A 122 -36.49 -0.96 29.23
C SER A 122 -36.21 0.45 28.70
N SER A 123 -37.17 1.37 28.86
CA SER A 123 -36.96 2.79 28.54
C SER A 123 -35.82 3.46 29.34
N LYS A 124 -35.32 2.80 30.39
CA LYS A 124 -34.22 3.28 31.24
C LYS A 124 -32.98 2.38 31.20
N ALA A 125 -33.00 1.28 30.45
CA ALA A 125 -31.91 0.30 30.45
C ALA A 125 -31.62 -0.24 29.05
N VAL A 126 -30.38 -0.05 28.59
CA VAL A 126 -29.86 -0.56 27.32
C VAL A 126 -28.57 -1.34 27.59
N ASN A 127 -28.47 -2.53 27.02
CA ASN A 127 -27.26 -3.33 27.01
C ASN A 127 -26.66 -3.33 25.60
N GLN A 128 -25.33 -3.29 25.50
CA GLN A 128 -24.62 -3.26 24.25
C GLN A 128 -23.43 -4.23 24.27
N PHE A 129 -23.36 -5.07 23.25
CA PHE A 129 -22.25 -5.98 23.02
C PHE A 129 -21.45 -5.51 21.80
N ARG A 130 -20.12 -5.48 21.92
CA ARG A 130 -19.21 -5.03 20.86
C ARG A 130 -18.12 -6.07 20.59
N PHE A 131 -17.76 -6.21 19.31
CA PHE A 131 -16.67 -7.05 18.81
C PHE A 131 -15.86 -6.26 17.77
N GLN A 132 -14.53 -6.39 17.79
CA GLN A 132 -13.59 -5.75 16.87
C GLN A 132 -12.31 -6.59 16.71
#